data_AF-A0A7S4HH82-F1
#
_entry.id   AF-A0A7S4HH82-F1
#
_cell.length_a   1.000
_cell.length_b   1.000
_cell.length_c   1.000
_cell.angle_alpha   90.00
_cell.angle_beta   90.00
_cell.angle_gamma   90.00
#
_symmetry.space_group_name_H-M   'P 1'
#
loop_
_entity.id
_entity.type
_entity.pdbx_description
1 polymer ?
#
loop_
_entity_poly.entity_id
_entity_poly.type
_entity_poly.pdbx_seq_one_letter_code
_entity_poly.pdbx_strand_id
1 'polypeptide(L)'
;ERASGETELFSSFGKFAVLFDLIGQKIIASEKSAHFKGAQTFNDLFYGAVEQFSSVEAVLSNVVVVGLEYVAIHLERDLFYGMLNVVAGNNPKYHYICGDSIATRDVPTLRYMVSKTIIGLSVSMLMYPLRTVIVRINTNTVSLASAPGLLTNFQSFSSLFRGIHYQFIYASALLLVYGIEDLVHYKYVNHNIDNYSPLLFLFALPAVPYRARQIFAQTGYTSDARMSGLRWLAQLIVR
;
A
#
# COMPACT_ATOMS: atom_id res chain seq x y z
N GLU A 1 -3.39 -6.52 27.16
CA GLU A 1 -1.97 -6.19 26.88
C GLU A 1 -1.39 -6.92 25.66
N ARG A 2 -2.22 -7.38 24.70
CA ARG A 2 -1.84 -8.19 23.53
C ARG A 2 -1.29 -7.40 22.32
N ALA A 3 -1.09 -6.09 22.44
CA ALA A 3 -1.04 -5.19 21.30
C ALA A 3 -0.14 -3.97 21.55
N SER A 4 1.09 -4.15 22.07
CA SER A 4 2.06 -3.05 22.17
C SER A 4 3.25 -3.22 21.21
N GLY A 5 3.89 -4.39 21.18
CA GLY A 5 5.09 -4.63 20.35
C GLY A 5 4.85 -4.70 18.84
N GLU A 6 3.91 -5.55 18.37
CA GLU A 6 3.61 -5.65 16.93
C GLU A 6 2.97 -4.36 16.39
N THR A 7 2.17 -3.68 17.20
CA THR A 7 1.56 -2.39 16.88
C THR A 7 2.58 -1.27 16.72
N GLU A 8 3.70 -1.25 17.44
CA GLU A 8 4.69 -0.17 17.33
C GLU A 8 5.57 -0.27 16.09
N LEU A 9 5.94 -1.49 15.68
CA LEU A 9 6.73 -1.75 14.47
C LEU A 9 5.87 -1.57 13.21
N PHE A 10 4.63 -2.08 13.20
CA PHE A 10 3.64 -1.77 12.15
C PHE A 10 3.19 -0.30 12.17
N SER A 11 3.15 0.35 13.33
CA SER A 11 2.87 1.80 13.46
C SER A 11 3.96 2.62 12.78
N SER A 12 5.22 2.33 13.04
CA SER A 12 6.34 3.15 12.56
C SER A 12 6.60 2.86 11.08
N PHE A 13 6.69 1.60 10.66
CA PHE A 13 6.79 1.24 9.25
C PHE A 13 5.55 1.63 8.44
N GLY A 14 4.35 1.49 9.02
CA GLY A 14 3.11 1.93 8.39
C GLY A 14 3.07 3.44 8.18
N LYS A 15 3.52 4.24 9.16
CA LYS A 15 3.63 5.71 9.02
C LYS A 15 4.62 6.11 7.94
N PHE A 16 5.80 5.48 7.88
CA PHE A 16 6.78 5.75 6.82
C PHE A 16 6.27 5.28 5.45
N ALA A 17 5.65 4.11 5.36
CA ALA A 17 5.10 3.58 4.11
C ALA A 17 3.98 4.46 3.55
N VAL A 18 3.10 5.00 4.41
CA VAL A 18 2.07 5.98 4.01
C VAL A 18 2.72 7.24 3.45
N LEU A 19 3.71 7.81 4.16
CA LEU A 19 4.39 9.00 3.68
C LEU A 19 5.11 8.77 2.34
N PHE A 20 5.80 7.64 2.19
CA PHE A 20 6.47 7.26 0.94
C PHE A 20 5.48 7.04 -0.21
N ASP A 21 4.33 6.39 0.03
CA ASP A 21 3.31 6.21 -1.01
C ASP A 21 2.70 7.56 -1.41
N LEU A 22 2.42 8.46 -0.46
CA LEU A 22 1.93 9.82 -0.74
C LEU A 22 2.92 10.68 -1.53
N ILE A 23 4.22 10.63 -1.17
CA ILE A 23 5.30 11.28 -1.93
C ILE A 23 5.39 10.67 -3.33
N GLY A 24 5.34 9.34 -3.45
CA GLY A 24 5.33 8.63 -4.72
C GLY A 24 4.17 9.07 -5.62
N GLN A 25 2.96 9.18 -5.08
CA GLN A 25 1.78 9.67 -5.79
C GLN A 25 1.99 11.11 -6.31
N LYS A 26 2.56 12.02 -5.50
CA LYS A 26 2.86 13.40 -5.92
C LYS A 26 3.91 13.46 -7.03
N ILE A 27 4.97 12.67 -6.92
CA ILE A 27 6.01 12.56 -7.96
C ILE A 27 5.38 12.06 -9.27
N ILE A 28 4.57 11.00 -9.20
CA ILE A 28 3.89 10.40 -10.37
C ILE A 28 2.92 11.40 -11.02
N ALA A 29 2.23 12.23 -10.23
CA ALA A 29 1.28 13.23 -10.74
C ALA A 29 1.96 14.48 -11.33
N SER A 30 3.18 14.80 -10.91
CA SER A 30 3.94 15.97 -11.37
C SER A 30 4.17 15.95 -12.88
N GLU A 31 4.00 17.08 -13.58
CA GLU A 31 4.27 17.20 -15.02
C GLU A 31 5.74 16.91 -15.37
N LYS A 32 6.66 17.22 -14.46
CA LYS A 32 8.10 16.94 -14.60
C LYS A 32 8.40 15.43 -14.65
N SER A 33 7.50 14.57 -14.17
CA SER A 33 7.65 13.11 -14.29
C SER A 33 7.62 12.61 -15.73
N ALA A 34 6.98 13.35 -16.65
CA ALA A 34 6.94 13.01 -18.07
C ALA A 34 8.29 13.20 -18.79
N HIS A 35 9.20 13.98 -18.21
CA HIS A 35 10.50 14.33 -18.78
C HIS A 35 11.67 13.77 -17.96
N PHE A 36 11.44 12.67 -17.27
CA PHE A 36 12.40 12.05 -16.37
C PHE A 36 13.69 11.64 -17.12
N LYS A 37 14.84 12.22 -16.74
CA LYS A 37 16.16 11.99 -17.37
C LYS A 37 17.22 11.53 -16.35
N GLY A 38 16.87 10.59 -15.49
CA GLY A 38 17.82 9.91 -14.59
C GLY A 38 17.80 10.39 -13.13
N ALA A 39 18.82 9.99 -12.36
CA ALA A 39 18.83 10.11 -10.90
C ALA A 39 18.74 11.56 -10.38
N GLN A 40 19.30 12.52 -11.11
CA GLN A 40 19.24 13.93 -10.72
C GLN A 40 17.81 14.49 -10.83
N THR A 41 17.08 14.15 -11.90
CA THR A 41 15.66 14.50 -12.04
C THR A 41 14.79 13.84 -10.97
N PHE A 42 15.14 12.63 -10.50
CA PHE A 42 14.45 12.00 -9.37
C PHE A 42 14.67 12.77 -8.08
N ASN A 43 15.91 13.13 -7.76
CA ASN A 43 16.21 13.89 -6.56
C ASN A 43 15.46 15.22 -6.56
N ASP A 44 15.46 15.96 -7.68
CA ASP A 44 14.73 17.22 -7.81
C ASP A 44 13.22 17.03 -7.62
N LEU A 45 12.65 15.95 -8.18
CA LEU A 45 11.24 15.59 -8.01
C LEU A 45 10.91 15.17 -6.58
N PHE A 46 11.79 14.42 -5.93
CA PHE A 46 11.63 13.93 -4.56
C PHE A 46 11.72 15.07 -3.57
N TYR A 47 12.77 15.89 -3.64
CA TYR A 47 12.92 17.06 -2.79
C TYR A 47 11.81 18.08 -3.03
N GLY A 48 11.42 18.32 -4.29
CA GLY A 48 10.28 19.18 -4.61
C GLY A 48 8.94 18.63 -4.08
N ALA A 49 8.75 17.31 -4.08
CA ALA A 49 7.58 16.68 -3.47
C ALA A 49 7.62 16.82 -1.93
N VAL A 50 8.77 16.58 -1.30
CA VAL A 50 8.98 16.75 0.14
C VAL A 50 8.77 18.21 0.57
N GLU A 51 9.20 19.18 -0.23
CA GLU A 51 8.91 20.61 0.00
C GLU A 51 7.41 20.93 -0.06
N GLN A 52 6.65 20.23 -0.92
CA GLN A 52 5.18 20.31 -0.87
C GLN A 52 4.58 19.68 0.39
N PHE A 53 5.34 18.93 1.19
CA PHE A 53 4.91 18.49 2.52
C PHE A 53 5.36 19.43 3.64
N SER A 54 6.17 20.47 3.36
CA SER A 54 6.71 21.38 4.38
C SER A 54 6.09 22.78 4.42
N SER A 55 5.26 23.18 3.44
CA SER A 55 4.56 24.49 3.47
C SER A 55 3.23 24.43 4.23
N VAL A 56 2.84 25.49 4.97
CA VAL A 56 1.71 25.47 5.93
C VAL A 56 0.36 25.09 5.31
N GLU A 57 0.00 25.62 4.14
CA GLU A 57 -1.22 25.25 3.41
C GLU A 57 -1.17 23.80 2.90
N ALA A 58 0.00 23.36 2.46
CA ALA A 58 0.17 22.00 2.00
C ALA A 58 0.19 21.01 3.19
N VAL A 59 0.73 21.39 4.35
CA VAL A 59 0.67 20.63 5.59
C VAL A 59 -0.79 20.37 5.98
N LEU A 60 -1.69 21.35 5.92
CA LEU A 60 -3.11 21.14 6.23
C LEU A 60 -3.81 20.17 5.25
N SER A 61 -3.61 20.35 3.95
CA SER A 61 -4.15 19.43 2.93
C SER A 61 -3.57 18.01 3.07
N ASN A 62 -2.28 17.90 3.32
CA ASN A 62 -1.57 16.64 3.49
C ASN A 62 -1.97 15.95 4.80
N VAL A 63 -2.25 16.68 5.90
CA VAL A 63 -2.76 16.11 7.16
C VAL A 63 -4.12 15.47 6.95
N VAL A 64 -5.02 16.10 6.18
CA VAL A 64 -6.32 15.50 5.83
C VAL A 64 -6.12 14.23 5.02
N VAL A 65 -5.26 14.26 3.99
CA VAL A 65 -4.97 13.08 3.15
C VAL A 65 -4.34 11.95 3.97
N VAL A 66 -3.38 12.25 4.83
CA VAL A 66 -2.76 11.29 5.76
C VAL A 66 -3.81 10.71 6.71
N GLY A 67 -4.72 11.55 7.23
CA GLY A 67 -5.84 11.11 8.06
C GLY A 67 -6.79 10.17 7.32
N LEU A 68 -7.13 10.49 6.07
CA LEU A 68 -7.98 9.63 5.22
C LEU A 68 -7.30 8.30 4.89
N GLU A 69 -6.01 8.29 4.55
CA GLU A 69 -5.25 7.04 4.35
C GLU A 69 -5.19 6.22 5.64
N TYR A 70 -4.93 6.87 6.78
CA TYR A 70 -4.90 6.19 8.07
C TYR A 70 -6.23 5.51 8.38
N VAL A 71 -7.36 6.22 8.20
CA VAL A 71 -8.71 5.66 8.36
C VAL A 71 -8.96 4.52 7.37
N ALA A 72 -8.60 4.70 6.10
CA ALA A 72 -8.78 3.67 5.07
C ALA A 72 -8.01 2.38 5.41
N ILE A 73 -6.76 2.49 5.86
CA ILE A 73 -5.93 1.36 6.30
C ILE A 73 -6.57 0.63 7.49
N HIS A 74 -7.06 1.37 8.49
CA HIS A 74 -7.70 0.77 9.65
C HIS A 74 -9.00 0.07 9.29
N LEU A 75 -9.83 0.70 8.45
CA LEU A 75 -11.07 0.11 7.97
C LEU A 75 -10.80 -1.14 7.14
N GLU A 76 -9.82 -1.09 6.23
CA GLU A 76 -9.40 -2.25 5.44
C GLU A 76 -8.92 -3.40 6.32
N ARG A 77 -8.10 -3.09 7.33
CA ARG A 77 -7.59 -4.06 8.30
C ARG A 77 -8.72 -4.70 9.11
N ASP A 78 -9.64 -3.90 9.63
CA ASP A 78 -10.72 -4.38 10.48
C ASP A 78 -11.72 -5.23 9.67
N LEU A 79 -12.03 -4.84 8.43
CA LEU A 79 -12.80 -5.67 7.48
C LEU A 79 -12.08 -6.99 7.18
N PHE A 80 -10.78 -6.93 6.89
CA PHE A 80 -9.98 -8.11 6.59
C PHE A 80 -10.00 -9.12 7.73
N TYR A 81 -9.66 -8.70 8.96
CA TYR A 81 -9.67 -9.62 10.10
C TYR A 81 -11.09 -10.05 10.48
N GLY A 82 -12.07 -9.17 10.36
CA GLY A 82 -13.48 -9.52 10.56
C GLY A 82 -13.92 -10.66 9.65
N MET A 83 -13.66 -10.54 8.35
CA MET A 83 -13.99 -11.58 7.36
C MET A 83 -13.13 -12.84 7.53
N LEU A 84 -11.84 -12.68 7.80
CA LEU A 84 -10.92 -13.81 7.99
C LEU A 84 -11.33 -14.68 9.18
N ASN A 85 -11.74 -14.07 10.30
CA ASN A 85 -12.23 -14.80 11.46
C ASN A 85 -13.50 -15.61 11.16
N VAL A 86 -14.39 -15.10 10.30
CA VAL A 86 -15.61 -15.81 9.89
C VAL A 86 -15.29 -16.99 8.98
N VAL A 87 -14.38 -16.83 8.01
CA VAL A 87 -14.12 -17.82 6.97
C VAL A 87 -13.10 -18.88 7.40
N ALA A 88 -12.00 -18.45 8.03
CA ALA A 88 -10.93 -19.35 8.47
C ALA A 88 -11.23 -20.00 9.83
N GLY A 89 -12.13 -19.42 10.63
CA GLY A 89 -12.51 -19.92 11.95
C GLY A 89 -11.34 -19.92 12.95
N ASN A 90 -11.40 -20.81 13.95
CA ASN A 90 -10.33 -20.98 14.93
C ASN A 90 -9.13 -21.71 14.31
N ASN A 91 -8.26 -20.97 13.63
CA ASN A 91 -6.99 -21.49 13.17
C ASN A 91 -6.04 -21.72 14.37
N PRO A 92 -5.22 -22.80 14.38
CA PRO A 92 -4.24 -23.02 15.43
C PRO A 92 -3.25 -21.86 15.52
N LYS A 93 -2.76 -21.58 16.72
CA LYS A 93 -1.81 -20.50 16.99
C LYS A 93 -0.50 -21.06 17.53
N TYR A 94 0.61 -20.44 17.17
CA TYR A 94 1.92 -20.71 17.75
C TYR A 94 2.41 -19.47 18.51
N HIS A 95 3.25 -19.71 19.51
CA HIS A 95 3.81 -18.69 20.38
C HIS A 95 5.29 -18.52 20.06
N TYR A 96 5.78 -17.28 20.17
CA TYR A 96 7.19 -16.99 20.02
C TYR A 96 7.62 -15.83 20.91
N ILE A 97 8.91 -15.81 21.22
CA ILE A 97 9.51 -14.78 22.05
C ILE A 97 9.89 -13.62 21.14
N CYS A 98 9.38 -12.43 21.42
CA CYS A 98 9.69 -11.20 20.72
C CYS A 98 10.16 -10.17 21.76
N GLY A 99 11.48 -10.02 21.90
CA GLY A 99 12.08 -9.31 23.02
C GLY A 99 11.66 -9.94 24.36
N ASP A 100 11.12 -9.13 25.27
CA ASP A 100 10.65 -9.58 26.59
C ASP A 100 9.19 -10.08 26.60
N SER A 101 8.56 -10.22 25.43
CA SER A 101 7.14 -10.55 25.31
C SER A 101 6.88 -11.85 24.55
N ILE A 102 5.83 -12.57 24.94
CA ILE A 102 5.33 -13.72 24.19
C ILE A 102 4.30 -13.22 23.18
N ALA A 103 4.67 -13.21 21.90
CA ALA A 103 3.78 -12.94 20.79
C ALA A 103 3.08 -14.23 20.33
N THR A 104 1.92 -14.08 19.69
CA THR A 104 1.10 -15.21 19.23
C THR A 104 0.69 -14.98 17.78
N ARG A 105 0.93 -15.95 16.90
CA ARG A 105 0.56 -15.88 15.47
C ARG A 105 -0.21 -17.10 15.03
N ASP A 106 -1.01 -16.94 13.98
CA ASP A 106 -1.76 -18.02 13.34
C ASP A 106 -0.83 -18.93 12.54
N VAL A 107 -0.99 -20.24 12.69
CA VAL A 107 -0.22 -21.24 11.94
C VAL A 107 -0.58 -21.14 10.45
N PRO A 108 0.39 -21.02 9.53
CA PRO A 108 0.13 -20.86 8.09
C PRO A 108 -0.29 -22.17 7.43
N THR A 109 -1.43 -22.73 7.83
CA THR A 109 -2.03 -23.89 7.16
C THR A 109 -2.46 -23.49 5.75
N LEU A 110 -2.50 -24.46 4.82
CA LEU A 110 -2.93 -24.18 3.44
C LEU A 110 -4.32 -23.51 3.39
N ARG A 111 -5.26 -24.03 4.19
CA ARG A 111 -6.62 -23.45 4.29
C ARG A 111 -6.57 -22.01 4.79
N TYR A 112 -5.78 -21.72 5.83
CA TYR A 112 -5.63 -20.38 6.36
C TYR A 112 -5.03 -19.44 5.32
N MET A 113 -3.94 -19.82 4.66
CA MET A 113 -3.28 -19.00 3.63
C MET A 113 -4.19 -18.72 2.44
N VAL A 114 -4.93 -19.73 1.94
CA VAL A 114 -5.89 -19.55 0.85
C VAL A 114 -7.01 -18.60 1.26
N SER A 115 -7.56 -18.76 2.47
CA SER A 115 -8.61 -17.87 2.99
C SER A 115 -8.08 -16.44 3.15
N LYS A 116 -6.88 -16.28 3.71
CA LYS A 116 -6.16 -15.00 3.87
C LYS A 116 -6.00 -14.30 2.53
N THR A 117 -5.56 -15.00 1.49
CA THR A 117 -5.37 -14.44 0.15
C THR A 117 -6.69 -14.02 -0.50
N ILE A 118 -7.70 -14.88 -0.49
CA ILE A 118 -9.00 -14.58 -1.11
C ILE A 118 -9.64 -13.36 -0.43
N ILE A 119 -9.65 -13.34 0.90
CA ILE A 119 -10.24 -12.24 1.68
C ILE A 119 -9.43 -10.97 1.51
N GLY A 120 -8.10 -11.06 1.53
CA GLY A 120 -7.20 -9.94 1.26
C GLY A 120 -7.47 -9.30 -0.10
N LEU A 121 -7.63 -10.11 -1.15
CA LEU A 121 -8.00 -9.62 -2.48
C LEU A 121 -9.39 -8.99 -2.48
N SER A 122 -10.39 -9.65 -1.91
CA SER A 122 -11.76 -9.13 -1.87
C SER A 122 -11.86 -7.78 -1.17
N VAL A 123 -11.22 -7.65 0.00
CA VAL A 123 -11.20 -6.42 0.79
C VAL A 123 -10.43 -5.32 0.06
N SER A 124 -9.28 -5.65 -0.54
CA SER A 124 -8.49 -4.72 -1.36
C SER A 124 -9.28 -4.18 -2.57
N MET A 125 -10.08 -5.04 -3.23
CA MET A 125 -10.96 -4.62 -4.34
C MET A 125 -12.13 -3.78 -3.84
N LEU A 126 -12.74 -4.13 -2.71
CA LEU A 126 -13.85 -3.37 -2.12
C LEU A 126 -13.41 -1.96 -1.71
N MET A 127 -12.20 -1.83 -1.18
CA MET A 127 -11.60 -0.56 -0.75
C MET A 127 -11.02 0.27 -1.90
N TYR A 128 -10.93 -0.30 -3.11
CA TYR A 128 -10.33 0.36 -4.26
C TYR A 128 -10.95 1.73 -4.58
N PRO A 129 -12.29 1.90 -4.64
CA PRO A 129 -12.89 3.20 -4.97
C PRO A 129 -12.53 4.27 -3.94
N LEU A 130 -12.49 3.93 -2.65
CA LEU A 130 -12.10 4.85 -1.59
C LEU A 130 -10.65 5.29 -1.76
N ARG A 131 -9.73 4.34 -1.99
CA ARG A 131 -8.32 4.66 -2.28
C ARG A 131 -8.17 5.52 -3.54
N THR A 132 -8.97 5.28 -4.58
CA THR A 132 -8.97 6.13 -5.79
C THR A 132 -9.40 7.57 -5.48
N VAL A 133 -10.39 7.78 -4.61
CA VAL A 133 -10.80 9.13 -4.18
C VAL A 133 -9.65 9.81 -3.43
N ILE A 134 -8.98 9.12 -2.51
CA ILE A 134 -7.85 9.67 -1.74
C ILE A 134 -6.71 10.06 -2.67
N VAL A 135 -6.33 9.19 -3.60
CA VAL A 135 -5.32 9.49 -4.63
C VAL A 135 -5.70 10.73 -5.43
N ARG A 136 -6.98 10.88 -5.83
CA ARG A 136 -7.44 12.05 -6.59
C ARG A 136 -7.37 13.35 -5.79
N ILE A 137 -7.72 13.32 -4.51
CA ILE A 137 -7.55 14.45 -3.59
C ILE A 137 -6.07 14.79 -3.44
N ASN A 138 -5.23 13.79 -3.15
CA ASN A 138 -3.79 13.99 -2.96
C ASN A 138 -3.13 14.57 -4.22
N THR A 139 -3.57 14.17 -5.40
CA THR A 139 -3.05 14.66 -6.68
C THR A 139 -3.72 15.93 -7.19
N ASN A 140 -4.60 16.55 -6.37
CA ASN A 140 -5.37 17.76 -6.71
C ASN A 140 -6.23 17.64 -7.97
N THR A 141 -6.56 16.42 -8.41
CA THR A 141 -7.48 16.19 -9.55
C THR A 141 -8.93 16.39 -9.14
N VAL A 142 -9.24 16.24 -7.85
CA VAL A 142 -10.57 16.44 -7.25
C VAL A 142 -10.40 17.17 -5.91
N SER A 143 -11.28 18.11 -5.60
CA SER A 143 -11.29 18.80 -4.31
C SER A 143 -12.02 17.96 -3.24
N LEU A 144 -11.67 18.16 -1.96
CA LEU A 144 -12.36 17.46 -0.85
C LEU A 144 -13.89 17.67 -0.89
N ALA A 145 -14.35 18.88 -1.26
CA ALA A 145 -15.77 19.21 -1.37
C ALA A 145 -16.49 18.46 -2.50
N SER A 146 -15.79 18.08 -3.57
CA SER A 146 -16.38 17.35 -4.70
C SER A 146 -16.26 15.82 -4.57
N ALA A 147 -15.48 15.34 -3.60
CA ALA A 147 -15.27 13.90 -3.36
C ALA A 147 -16.56 13.10 -3.10
N PRO A 148 -17.54 13.58 -2.30
CA PRO A 148 -18.79 12.83 -2.09
C PRO A 148 -19.57 12.60 -3.40
N GLY A 149 -19.51 13.56 -4.33
CA GLY A 149 -20.16 13.47 -5.65
C GLY A 149 -19.62 12.34 -6.52
N LEU A 150 -18.39 11.88 -6.28
CA LEU A 150 -17.80 10.75 -6.98
C LEU A 150 -18.45 9.41 -6.63
N LEU A 151 -19.05 9.31 -5.43
CA LEU A 151 -19.68 8.09 -4.94
C LEU A 151 -21.19 8.06 -5.23
N THR A 152 -21.81 9.21 -5.49
CA THR A 152 -23.26 9.31 -5.70
C THR A 152 -23.67 9.32 -7.16
N ASN A 153 -22.81 9.78 -8.08
CA ASN A 153 -23.07 9.77 -9.52
C ASN A 153 -22.53 8.49 -10.17
N PHE A 154 -23.36 7.76 -10.92
CA PHE A 154 -22.99 6.49 -11.56
C PHE A 154 -21.80 6.59 -12.53
N GLN A 155 -21.74 7.65 -13.34
CA GLN A 155 -20.65 7.87 -14.30
C GLN A 155 -19.34 8.21 -13.57
N SER A 156 -19.43 9.02 -12.52
CA SER A 156 -18.27 9.33 -11.66
C SER A 156 -17.81 8.11 -10.88
N PHE A 157 -18.74 7.29 -10.40
CA PHE A 157 -18.47 6.07 -9.65
C PHE A 157 -17.75 5.03 -10.52
N SER A 158 -18.22 4.79 -11.75
CA SER A 158 -17.52 3.85 -12.66
C SER A 158 -16.09 4.30 -12.96
N SER A 159 -15.85 5.62 -13.00
CA SER A 159 -14.50 6.17 -13.20
C SER A 159 -13.54 5.84 -12.07
N LEU A 160 -14.03 5.52 -10.87
CA LEU A 160 -13.19 5.14 -9.72
C LEU A 160 -12.55 3.76 -9.88
N PHE A 161 -13.07 2.92 -10.77
CA PHE A 161 -12.59 1.56 -11.04
C PHE A 161 -11.53 1.49 -12.14
N ARG A 162 -11.13 2.62 -12.74
CA ARG A 162 -10.05 2.66 -13.72
C ARG A 162 -8.77 2.12 -13.11
N GLY A 163 -8.16 1.13 -13.75
CA GLY A 163 -6.92 0.50 -13.26
C GLY A 163 -7.10 -0.56 -12.18
N ILE A 164 -8.33 -1.00 -11.88
CA ILE A 164 -8.58 -2.02 -10.85
C ILE A 164 -7.81 -3.34 -11.10
N HIS A 165 -7.57 -3.70 -12.36
CA HIS A 165 -6.74 -4.86 -12.70
C HIS A 165 -5.27 -4.70 -12.26
N TYR A 166 -4.73 -3.48 -12.28
CA TYR A 166 -3.38 -3.22 -11.77
C TYR A 166 -3.34 -3.36 -10.24
N GLN A 167 -4.38 -2.91 -9.52
CA GLN A 167 -4.52 -3.19 -8.10
C GLN A 167 -4.62 -4.69 -7.83
N PHE A 168 -5.38 -5.42 -8.64
CA PHE A 168 -5.53 -6.87 -8.46
C PHE A 168 -4.17 -7.58 -8.56
N ILE A 169 -3.36 -7.24 -9.57
CA ILE A 169 -2.01 -7.80 -9.75
C ILE A 169 -1.10 -7.39 -8.60
N TYR A 170 -1.09 -6.10 -8.24
CA TYR A 170 -0.29 -5.57 -7.13
C TYR A 170 -0.63 -6.23 -5.79
N ALA A 171 -1.91 -6.29 -5.44
CA ALA A 171 -2.40 -6.90 -4.21
C ALA A 171 -2.12 -8.41 -4.18
N SER A 172 -2.27 -9.11 -5.31
CA SER A 172 -1.92 -10.53 -5.40
C SER A 172 -0.44 -10.78 -5.12
N ALA A 173 0.44 -9.95 -5.70
CA ALA A 173 1.88 -10.04 -5.47
C ALA A 173 2.22 -9.79 -3.99
N LEU A 174 1.67 -8.74 -3.38
CA LEU A 174 1.89 -8.46 -1.96
C LEU A 174 1.39 -9.58 -1.04
N LEU A 175 0.19 -10.11 -1.30
CA LEU A 175 -0.38 -11.20 -0.50
C LEU A 175 0.44 -12.49 -0.62
N LEU A 176 1.01 -12.76 -1.80
CA LEU A 176 1.94 -13.87 -1.98
C LEU A 176 3.21 -13.65 -1.13
N VAL A 177 3.78 -12.45 -1.13
CA VAL A 177 4.95 -12.10 -0.31
C VAL A 177 4.65 -12.29 1.18
N TYR A 178 3.50 -11.79 1.66
CA TYR A 178 3.09 -11.99 3.05
C TYR A 178 2.81 -13.47 3.38
N GLY A 179 2.32 -14.26 2.44
CA GLY A 179 2.16 -15.71 2.62
C GLY A 179 3.51 -16.43 2.77
N ILE A 180 4.50 -16.05 1.96
CA ILE A 180 5.87 -16.56 2.07
C ILE A 180 6.49 -16.12 3.39
N GLU A 181 6.30 -14.87 3.81
CA GLU A 181 6.73 -14.38 5.12
C GLU A 181 6.16 -15.23 6.25
N ASP A 182 4.85 -15.48 6.27
CA ASP A 182 4.21 -16.28 7.31
C ASP A 182 4.81 -17.70 7.38
N LEU A 183 5.08 -18.32 6.23
CA LEU A 183 5.70 -19.65 6.13
C LEU A 183 7.14 -19.66 6.62
N VAL A 184 7.95 -18.69 6.18
CA VAL A 184 9.34 -18.53 6.61
C VAL A 184 9.37 -18.28 8.12
N HIS A 185 8.58 -17.34 8.62
CA HIS A 185 8.50 -17.04 10.03
C HIS A 185 8.10 -18.28 10.85
N TYR A 186 7.05 -19.00 10.47
CA TYR A 186 6.65 -20.23 11.16
C TYR A 186 7.75 -21.30 11.16
N LYS A 187 8.52 -21.42 10.06
CA LYS A 187 9.61 -22.39 9.95
C LYS A 187 10.84 -22.00 10.78
N TYR A 188 11.21 -20.72 10.80
CA TYR A 188 12.48 -20.23 11.36
C TYR A 188 12.38 -19.63 12.76
N VAL A 189 11.18 -19.29 13.25
CA VAL A 189 10.97 -18.93 14.65
C VAL A 189 11.20 -20.11 15.59
N ASN A 190 11.06 -21.35 15.09
CA ASN A 190 11.55 -22.52 15.80
C ASN A 190 13.10 -22.58 15.90
N HIS A 191 13.84 -21.64 15.29
CA HIS A 191 15.30 -21.65 15.19
C HIS A 191 15.99 -20.34 15.65
N ASN A 192 15.30 -19.41 16.34
CA ASN A 192 15.87 -18.17 16.92
C ASN A 192 16.64 -17.29 15.90
N ILE A 193 16.03 -16.95 14.75
CA ILE A 193 16.64 -16.02 13.79
C ILE A 193 15.79 -14.76 13.68
N ASP A 194 16.26 -13.66 14.28
CA ASP A 194 15.53 -12.40 14.42
C ASP A 194 15.56 -11.48 13.17
N ASN A 195 16.28 -11.84 12.11
CA ASN A 195 16.61 -10.91 11.01
C ASN A 195 16.16 -11.36 9.60
N TYR A 196 14.91 -11.77 9.43
CA TYR A 196 14.39 -12.23 8.11
C TYR A 196 13.72 -11.14 7.25
N SER A 197 13.53 -9.92 7.77
CA SER A 197 12.72 -8.86 7.13
C SER A 197 13.22 -8.27 5.79
N PRO A 198 14.54 -8.14 5.49
CA PRO A 198 14.97 -7.41 4.28
C PRO A 198 14.71 -8.14 2.95
N LEU A 199 14.64 -9.48 2.94
CA LEU A 199 14.42 -10.24 1.70
C LEU A 199 12.99 -10.08 1.16
N LEU A 200 12.01 -9.79 2.01
CA LEU A 200 10.62 -9.59 1.62
C LEU A 200 10.43 -8.32 0.79
N PHE A 201 11.24 -7.30 1.05
CA PHE A 201 11.28 -6.08 0.23
C PHE A 201 11.66 -6.39 -1.22
N LEU A 202 12.62 -7.31 -1.44
CA LEU A 202 13.06 -7.71 -2.78
C LEU A 202 11.94 -8.38 -3.59
N PHE A 203 11.05 -9.13 -2.93
CA PHE A 203 9.91 -9.76 -3.60
C PHE A 203 8.76 -8.79 -3.89
N ALA A 204 8.70 -7.65 -3.20
CA ALA A 204 7.73 -6.58 -3.49
C ALA A 204 8.18 -5.68 -4.67
N LEU A 205 9.48 -5.66 -5.00
CA LEU A 205 10.04 -4.85 -6.08
C LEU A 205 9.35 -5.04 -7.45
N PRO A 206 9.05 -6.28 -7.91
CA PRO A 206 8.35 -6.49 -9.18
C PRO A 206 6.91 -5.98 -9.19
N ALA A 207 6.31 -5.71 -8.02
CA ALA A 207 4.96 -5.19 -7.89
C ALA A 207 4.91 -3.64 -8.03
N VAL A 208 6.04 -2.96 -7.83
CA VAL A 208 6.16 -1.49 -7.89
C VAL A 208 5.67 -0.90 -9.23
N PRO A 209 6.01 -1.46 -10.42
CA PRO A 209 5.49 -0.95 -11.69
C PRO A 209 3.96 -1.01 -11.79
N TYR A 210 3.34 -2.03 -11.22
CA TYR A 210 1.88 -2.19 -11.22
C TYR A 210 1.21 -1.19 -10.28
N ARG A 211 1.79 -0.94 -9.11
CA ARG A 211 1.35 0.14 -8.20
C ARG A 211 1.39 1.50 -8.88
N ALA A 212 2.45 1.79 -9.62
CA ALA A 212 2.57 3.05 -10.34
C ALA A 212 1.54 3.20 -11.48
N ARG A 213 1.31 2.14 -12.26
CA ARG A 213 0.27 2.12 -13.31
C ARG A 213 -1.14 2.27 -12.73
N GLN A 214 -1.39 1.66 -11.59
CA GLN A 214 -2.63 1.84 -10.85
C GLN A 214 -2.83 3.32 -10.49
N ILE A 215 -1.84 3.98 -9.88
CA ILE A 215 -1.94 5.39 -9.47
C ILE A 215 -2.26 6.28 -10.70
N PHE A 216 -1.61 6.08 -11.84
CA PHE A 216 -1.95 6.84 -13.06
C PHE A 216 -3.39 6.63 -13.53
N ALA A 217 -3.85 5.39 -13.50
CA ALA A 217 -5.23 5.08 -13.87
C ALA A 217 -6.23 5.72 -12.88
N GLN A 218 -5.87 5.77 -11.60
CA GLN A 218 -6.65 6.40 -10.54
C GLN A 218 -6.74 7.92 -10.71
N THR A 219 -5.66 8.59 -11.12
CA THR A 219 -5.67 10.04 -11.42
C THR A 219 -6.36 10.39 -12.74
N GLY A 220 -6.59 9.41 -13.62
CA GLY A 220 -7.19 9.64 -14.93
C GLY A 220 -6.23 10.19 -15.99
N TYR A 221 -4.91 10.17 -15.73
CA TYR A 221 -3.89 10.54 -16.71
C TYR A 221 -3.60 9.37 -17.66
N THR A 222 -3.63 9.58 -18.97
CA THR A 222 -3.52 8.52 -19.99
C THR A 222 -2.23 8.57 -20.84
N SER A 223 -1.24 9.43 -20.54
CA SER A 223 -0.12 9.62 -21.48
C SER A 223 1.01 8.58 -21.36
N ASP A 224 1.34 7.96 -22.50
CA ASP A 224 2.45 7.00 -22.69
C ASP A 224 3.83 7.58 -22.31
N ALA A 225 3.99 8.91 -22.34
CA ALA A 225 5.25 9.60 -22.02
C ALA A 225 5.69 9.39 -20.56
N ARG A 226 4.74 9.33 -19.61
CA ARG A 226 5.04 9.16 -18.17
C ARG A 226 5.44 7.73 -17.78
N MET A 227 5.17 6.76 -18.66
CA MET A 227 5.57 5.36 -18.47
C MET A 227 7.06 5.12 -18.75
N SER A 228 7.74 6.02 -19.46
CA SER A 228 9.18 5.90 -19.76
C SER A 228 10.05 6.09 -18.50
N GLY A 229 9.71 7.04 -17.62
CA GLY A 229 10.41 7.27 -16.34
C GLY A 229 10.27 6.12 -15.33
N LEU A 230 9.15 5.39 -15.36
CA LEU A 230 8.91 4.23 -14.50
C LEU A 230 9.54 2.94 -15.01
N ARG A 231 9.69 2.77 -16.33
CA ARG A 231 10.55 1.71 -16.87
C ARG A 231 11.99 1.85 -16.36
N TRP A 232 12.48 3.08 -16.21
CA TRP A 232 13.78 3.35 -15.63
C TRP A 232 13.84 3.12 -14.11
N LEU A 233 12.82 3.53 -13.36
CA LEU A 233 12.74 3.28 -11.90
C LEU A 233 12.70 1.77 -11.58
N ALA A 234 11.98 0.99 -12.40
CA ALA A 234 12.01 -0.47 -12.35
C ALA A 234 13.38 -1.06 -12.73
N GLN A 235 14.11 -0.44 -13.67
CA GLN A 235 15.48 -0.85 -14.03
C GLN A 235 16.52 -0.50 -12.96
N LEU A 236 16.32 0.57 -12.19
CA LEU A 236 17.23 0.99 -11.13
C LEU A 236 17.09 0.12 -9.87
N ILE A 237 15.88 -0.38 -9.63
CA ILE A 237 15.58 -1.35 -8.57
C ILE A 237 16.19 -2.74 -8.86
N VAL A 238 16.42 -3.06 -10.14
CA VAL A 238 17.00 -4.34 -10.61
C VAL A 238 18.53 -4.28 -10.70
N ARG A 239 19.15 -3.10 -10.53
CA ARG A 239 20.61 -2.89 -10.52
C ARG A 239 21.12 -2.70 -9.12
#